data_AF-A0A951AA95-F1
#
_entry.id   AF-A0A951AA95-F1
#
_cell.length_a   1.000
_cell.length_b   1.000
_cell.length_c   1.000
_cell.angle_alpha   90.00
_cell.angle_beta   90.00
_cell.angle_gamma   90.00
#
_symmetry.space_group_name_H-M   'P 1'
#
loop_
_entity.id
_entity.type
_entity.pdbx_description
1 polymer ?
#
loop_
_entity_poly.entity_id
_entity_poly.type
_entity_poly.pdbx_seq_one_letter_code
_entity_poly.pdbx_strand_id
1 'polypeptide(L)'
;MPFDGVGLGLDERVGKIDKVIELLATPDRWCKGTLKTHDGRRCIRGAIMAVDGVGTLQPVVLRAINEVTGRHYRRIESFNDHPDTDHVHVVEVLARARDDLVAGRLAAMRSNPAAAPVGWYARLTGWLSGYHG
;
A
#
# COMPACT_ATOMS: atom_id res chain seq x y z
N MET A 1 6.75 -4.07 25.32
CA MET A 1 6.54 -4.76 24.03
C MET A 1 6.54 -3.69 22.93
N PRO A 2 7.33 -3.79 21.84
CA PRO A 2 7.57 -2.67 20.93
C PRO A 2 6.50 -2.53 19.83
N PHE A 3 6.18 -1.29 19.49
CA PHE A 3 5.19 -0.88 18.48
C PHE A 3 5.89 -0.60 17.13
N ASP A 4 6.31 -1.62 16.39
CA ASP A 4 7.09 -1.41 15.13
C ASP A 4 6.37 -1.87 13.84
N GLY A 5 5.14 -2.40 13.93
CA GLY A 5 4.54 -3.12 12.81
C GLY A 5 3.82 -2.29 11.74
N VAL A 6 3.38 -1.06 12.05
CA VAL A 6 2.42 -0.34 11.17
C VAL A 6 3.14 0.45 10.05
N GLY A 7 4.33 0.98 10.33
CA GLY A 7 5.12 1.76 9.37
C GLY A 7 5.84 0.91 8.32
N LEU A 8 6.46 -0.20 8.74
CA LEU A 8 7.28 -1.06 7.87
C LEU A 8 6.46 -1.67 6.72
N GLY A 9 5.24 -2.12 6.99
CA GLY A 9 4.36 -2.73 5.98
C GLY A 9 3.75 -1.74 4.97
N LEU A 10 3.73 -0.44 5.25
CA LEU A 10 3.33 0.58 4.28
C LEU A 10 4.48 0.90 3.31
N ASP A 11 5.69 1.01 3.85
CA ASP A 11 6.91 1.29 3.08
C ASP A 11 7.21 0.15 2.09
N GLU A 12 7.03 -1.09 2.54
CA GLU A 12 7.16 -2.27 1.69
C GLU A 12 6.15 -2.27 0.53
N ARG A 13 4.89 -1.86 0.79
CA ARG A 13 3.85 -1.80 -0.25
C ARG A 13 4.15 -0.75 -1.32
N VAL A 14 4.66 0.42 -0.92
CA VAL A 14 5.08 1.46 -1.87
C VAL A 14 6.24 0.94 -2.73
N GLY A 15 7.25 0.32 -2.13
CA GLY A 15 8.35 -0.29 -2.89
C GLY A 15 7.90 -1.40 -3.84
N LYS A 16 6.89 -2.19 -3.47
CA LYS A 16 6.33 -3.23 -4.34
C LYS A 16 5.56 -2.64 -5.54
N ILE A 17 4.76 -1.61 -5.35
CA ILE A 17 4.03 -0.99 -6.48
C ILE A 17 4.99 -0.27 -7.43
N ASP A 18 6.07 0.35 -6.93
CA ASP A 18 7.10 0.97 -7.78
C ASP A 18 7.77 -0.07 -8.70
N LYS A 19 8.06 -1.27 -8.18
CA LYS A 19 8.57 -2.39 -8.99
C LYS A 19 7.56 -2.89 -10.03
N VAL A 20 6.26 -2.90 -9.71
CA VAL A 20 5.21 -3.26 -10.68
C VAL A 20 5.16 -2.24 -11.81
N ILE A 21 5.26 -0.94 -11.49
CA ILE A 21 5.32 0.14 -12.48
C ILE A 21 6.55 -0.05 -13.38
N GLU A 22 7.71 -0.36 -12.82
CA GLU A 22 8.94 -0.61 -13.60
C GLU A 22 8.81 -1.82 -14.54
N LEU A 23 8.22 -2.91 -14.06
CA LEU A 23 7.97 -4.12 -14.86
C LEU A 23 7.02 -3.85 -16.04
N LEU A 24 6.17 -2.84 -15.92
CA LEU A 24 5.16 -2.47 -16.92
C LEU A 24 5.41 -1.09 -17.53
N ALA A 25 6.63 -0.56 -17.42
CA ALA A 25 6.94 0.83 -17.74
C ALA A 25 6.70 1.21 -19.21
N THR A 26 6.80 0.24 -20.12
CA THR A 26 6.67 0.46 -21.57
C THR A 26 5.63 -0.49 -22.18
N PRO A 27 4.97 -0.09 -23.29
CA PRO A 27 3.91 -0.90 -23.91
C PRO A 27 4.37 -2.31 -24.30
N ASP A 28 5.63 -2.45 -24.72
CA ASP A 28 6.24 -3.72 -25.12
C ASP A 28 6.53 -4.66 -23.93
N ARG A 29 6.39 -4.22 -22.68
CA ARG A 29 6.52 -5.06 -21.48
C ARG A 29 5.19 -5.57 -20.95
N TRP A 30 4.09 -5.04 -21.45
CA TRP A 30 2.74 -5.40 -21.04
C TRP A 30 2.11 -6.42 -22.00
N CYS A 31 1.26 -7.30 -21.47
CA CYS A 31 0.48 -8.25 -22.28
C CYS A 31 -0.94 -8.47 -21.76
N LYS A 32 -1.83 -8.89 -22.68
CA LYS A 32 -3.17 -9.38 -22.38
C LYS A 32 -3.24 -10.91 -22.45
N GLY A 33 -4.24 -11.49 -21.79
CA GLY A 33 -4.66 -12.90 -21.88
C GLY A 33 -3.75 -13.90 -21.17
N THR A 34 -2.58 -13.48 -20.67
CA THR A 34 -1.68 -14.34 -19.89
C THR A 34 -0.98 -13.56 -18.79
N LEU A 35 -0.60 -14.26 -17.71
CA LEU A 35 0.15 -13.67 -16.60
C LEU A 35 1.55 -13.24 -17.02
N LYS A 36 2.20 -14.08 -17.84
CA LYS A 36 3.54 -13.86 -18.35
C LYS A 36 3.67 -14.56 -19.69
N THR A 37 4.26 -13.88 -20.68
CA THR A 37 4.58 -14.47 -21.97
C THR A 37 5.97 -15.12 -21.95
N HIS A 38 6.30 -15.92 -22.97
CA HIS A 38 7.62 -16.55 -23.10
C HIS A 38 8.75 -15.51 -23.20
N ASP A 39 8.52 -14.41 -23.92
CA ASP A 39 9.43 -13.26 -24.06
C ASP A 39 9.49 -12.35 -22.82
N GLY A 40 8.75 -12.68 -21.75
CA GLY A 40 8.90 -12.02 -20.44
C GLY A 40 7.98 -10.83 -20.18
N ARG A 41 7.08 -10.49 -21.11
CA ARG A 41 6.00 -9.50 -20.90
C ARG A 41 5.03 -10.01 -19.84
N ARG A 42 4.37 -9.09 -19.13
CA ARG A 42 3.47 -9.42 -18.02
C ARG A 42 2.17 -8.65 -18.11
N CYS A 43 1.08 -9.26 -17.65
CA CYS A 43 -0.12 -8.50 -17.30
C CYS A 43 0.03 -7.88 -15.91
N ILE A 44 -0.91 -7.03 -15.50
CA ILE A 44 -0.90 -6.40 -14.16
C ILE A 44 -0.81 -7.46 -13.05
N ARG A 45 -1.65 -8.50 -13.11
CA ARG A 45 -1.63 -9.56 -12.08
C ARG A 45 -0.31 -10.33 -12.08
N GLY A 46 0.25 -10.63 -13.25
CA GLY A 46 1.54 -11.29 -13.36
C GLY A 46 2.70 -10.45 -12.81
N ALA A 47 2.66 -9.12 -13.01
CA ALA A 47 3.62 -8.20 -12.41
C ALA A 47 3.48 -8.13 -10.88
N ILE A 48 2.25 -8.09 -10.36
CA ILE A 48 1.98 -8.14 -8.91
C ILE A 48 2.50 -9.46 -8.30
N MET A 49 2.31 -10.59 -8.98
CA MET A 49 2.84 -11.89 -8.54
C MET A 49 4.37 -11.90 -8.52
N ALA A 50 5.03 -11.27 -9.49
CA ALA A 50 6.49 -11.21 -9.57
C ALA A 50 7.14 -10.42 -8.42
N VAL A 51 6.38 -9.64 -7.65
CA VAL A 51 6.85 -8.86 -6.51
C VAL A 51 6.25 -9.32 -5.17
N ASP A 52 5.66 -10.52 -5.13
CA ASP A 52 4.96 -11.06 -3.95
C ASP A 52 3.91 -10.08 -3.38
N GLY A 53 3.16 -9.45 -4.28
CA GLY A 53 2.20 -8.39 -3.96
C GLY A 53 0.73 -8.82 -3.93
N VAL A 54 0.41 -10.11 -4.13
CA VAL A 54 -0.99 -10.56 -4.32
C VAL A 54 -1.89 -10.21 -3.15
N GLY A 55 -1.45 -10.42 -1.90
CA GLY A 55 -2.25 -10.11 -0.71
C GLY A 55 -2.33 -8.60 -0.39
N THR A 56 -1.41 -7.80 -0.90
CA THR A 56 -1.20 -6.41 -0.44
C THR A 56 -1.53 -5.37 -1.49
N LEU A 57 -1.15 -5.61 -2.75
CA LEU A 57 -1.38 -4.69 -3.88
C LEU A 57 -2.68 -4.95 -4.60
N GLN A 58 -3.13 -6.21 -4.70
CA GLN A 58 -4.33 -6.56 -5.47
C GLN A 58 -5.58 -5.76 -5.05
N PRO A 59 -5.90 -5.60 -3.76
CA PRO A 59 -7.07 -4.82 -3.35
C PRO A 59 -6.96 -3.34 -3.72
N VAL A 60 -5.76 -2.77 -3.61
CA VAL A 60 -5.50 -1.35 -3.93
C VAL A 60 -5.60 -1.11 -5.42
N VAL A 61 -4.99 -1.98 -6.23
CA VAL A 61 -5.06 -1.89 -7.69
C VAL A 61 -6.49 -2.09 -8.19
N LEU A 62 -7.27 -3.01 -7.62
CA LEU A 62 -8.69 -3.17 -7.97
C LEU A 62 -9.51 -1.91 -7.66
N ARG A 63 -9.26 -1.26 -6.53
CA ARG A 63 -9.91 0.02 -6.21
C ARG A 63 -9.51 1.10 -7.23
N ALA A 64 -8.23 1.24 -7.51
CA ALA A 64 -7.74 2.21 -8.50
C ALA A 64 -8.33 1.99 -9.90
N ILE A 65 -8.47 0.74 -10.34
CA ILE A 65 -9.18 0.39 -11.59
C ILE A 65 -10.59 0.97 -11.59
N ASN A 66 -11.34 0.77 -10.51
CA ASN A 66 -12.72 1.23 -10.43
C ASN A 66 -12.82 2.76 -10.42
N GLU A 67 -11.88 3.43 -9.76
CA GLU A 67 -11.83 4.89 -9.70
C GLU A 67 -11.45 5.52 -11.04
N VAL A 68 -10.41 5.00 -11.71
CA VAL A 68 -9.94 5.53 -13.01
C VAL A 68 -10.96 5.28 -14.11
N THR A 69 -11.55 4.08 -14.15
CA THR A 69 -12.46 3.71 -15.25
C THR A 69 -13.91 4.12 -15.01
N GLY A 70 -14.29 4.45 -13.76
CA GLY A 70 -15.69 4.61 -13.36
C GLY A 70 -16.54 3.35 -13.48
N ARG A 71 -15.92 2.18 -13.73
CA ARG A 71 -16.57 0.88 -13.92
C ARG A 71 -16.21 -0.07 -12.80
N HIS A 72 -17.13 -0.95 -12.43
CA HIS A 72 -16.88 -1.90 -11.36
C HIS A 72 -16.30 -3.22 -11.89
N TYR A 73 -14.97 -3.36 -11.86
CA TYR A 73 -14.27 -4.60 -12.15
C TYR A 73 -14.08 -5.44 -10.88
N ARG A 74 -14.44 -6.73 -10.94
CA ARG A 74 -14.25 -7.69 -9.81
C ARG A 74 -12.87 -8.34 -9.80
N ARG A 75 -12.13 -8.28 -10.91
CA ARG A 75 -10.83 -8.94 -11.12
C ARG A 75 -9.93 -8.05 -11.96
N ILE A 76 -8.63 -8.07 -11.67
CA ILE A 76 -7.62 -7.28 -12.39
C ILE A 76 -7.55 -7.76 -13.84
N GLU A 77 -7.64 -9.08 -14.06
CA GLU A 77 -7.60 -9.69 -15.39
C GLU A 77 -8.77 -9.22 -16.25
N SER A 78 -9.97 -9.06 -15.67
CA SER A 78 -11.13 -8.55 -16.41
C SER A 78 -10.91 -7.13 -16.93
N PHE A 79 -10.18 -6.29 -16.21
CA PHE A 79 -9.77 -4.97 -16.69
C PHE A 79 -8.62 -5.07 -17.70
N ASN A 80 -7.57 -5.84 -17.38
CA ASN A 80 -6.38 -5.99 -18.22
C ASN A 80 -6.73 -6.51 -19.63
N ASP A 81 -7.61 -7.50 -19.69
CA ASP A 81 -7.96 -8.21 -20.91
C ASP A 81 -9.18 -7.58 -21.62
N HIS A 82 -9.74 -6.51 -21.08
CA HIS A 82 -10.83 -5.78 -21.71
C HIS A 82 -10.36 -5.21 -23.06
N PRO A 83 -11.17 -5.28 -24.14
CA PRO A 83 -10.76 -4.80 -25.46
C PRO A 83 -10.30 -3.33 -25.44
N ASP A 84 -11.03 -2.48 -24.72
CA ASP A 84 -10.77 -1.04 -24.64
C ASP A 84 -9.58 -0.65 -23.73
N THR A 85 -9.05 -1.59 -22.93
CA THR A 85 -7.90 -1.28 -22.07
C THR A 85 -6.64 -1.25 -22.92
N ASP A 86 -5.88 -0.16 -22.84
CA ASP A 86 -4.55 -0.04 -23.44
C ASP A 86 -3.48 0.18 -22.36
N HIS A 87 -2.22 0.29 -22.76
CA HIS A 87 -1.11 0.48 -21.84
C HIS A 87 -1.20 1.79 -21.05
N VAL A 88 -1.79 2.84 -21.64
CA VAL A 88 -1.96 4.15 -20.97
C VAL A 88 -2.89 4.00 -19.78
N HIS A 89 -4.03 3.32 -19.94
CA HIS A 89 -4.94 3.02 -18.84
C HIS A 89 -4.26 2.19 -17.74
N VAL A 90 -3.38 1.25 -18.12
CA VAL A 90 -2.62 0.43 -17.14
C VAL A 90 -1.69 1.31 -16.31
N VAL A 91 -0.92 2.19 -16.94
CA VAL A 91 0.00 3.09 -16.24
C VAL A 91 -0.76 4.06 -15.35
N GLU A 92 -1.88 4.61 -15.81
CA GLU A 92 -2.73 5.51 -15.03
C GLU A 92 -3.27 4.82 -13.77
N VAL A 93 -3.79 3.60 -13.89
CA VAL A 93 -4.26 2.80 -12.76
C VAL A 93 -3.14 2.53 -11.74
N LEU A 94 -1.94 2.21 -12.21
CA LEU A 94 -0.81 1.94 -11.31
C LEU A 94 -0.30 3.20 -10.61
N ALA A 95 -0.27 4.34 -11.32
CA ALA A 95 0.04 5.64 -10.74
C ALA A 95 -0.99 6.00 -9.66
N ARG A 96 -2.29 5.83 -9.96
CA ARG A 96 -3.37 6.06 -8.98
C ARG A 96 -3.24 5.15 -7.76
N ALA A 97 -2.98 3.86 -7.97
CA ALA A 97 -2.77 2.90 -6.88
C ALA A 97 -1.58 3.27 -5.99
N ARG A 98 -0.50 3.80 -6.58
CA ARG A 98 0.66 4.30 -5.85
C ARG A 98 0.32 5.54 -5.02
N ASP A 99 -0.38 6.51 -5.60
CA ASP A 99 -0.79 7.72 -4.89
C ASP A 99 -1.69 7.39 -3.68
N ASP A 100 -2.60 6.43 -3.83
CA ASP A 100 -3.43 5.91 -2.74
C ASP A 100 -2.60 5.32 -1.59
N LEU A 101 -1.55 4.55 -1.91
CA LEU A 101 -0.65 3.99 -0.88
C LEU A 101 0.13 5.08 -0.15
N VAL A 102 0.62 6.08 -0.89
CA VAL A 102 1.35 7.22 -0.32
C VAL A 102 0.43 8.07 0.56
N ALA A 103 -0.78 8.37 0.09
CA ALA A 103 -1.78 9.11 0.86
C ALA A 103 -2.16 8.35 2.15
N GLY A 104 -2.37 7.03 2.04
CA GLY A 104 -2.62 6.17 3.20
C GLY A 104 -1.48 6.17 4.21
N ARG A 105 -0.23 6.16 3.74
CA ARG A 105 0.98 6.28 4.58
C ARG A 105 1.02 7.61 5.34
N LEU A 106 0.81 8.72 4.63
CA LEU A 106 0.80 10.06 5.23
C LEU A 106 -0.32 10.20 6.26
N ALA A 107 -1.50 9.66 5.99
CA ALA A 107 -2.61 9.65 6.95
C ALA A 107 -2.26 8.84 8.21
N ALA A 108 -1.66 7.65 8.06
CA ALA A 108 -1.25 6.83 9.21
C ALA A 108 -0.20 7.53 10.08
N MET A 109 0.76 8.24 9.47
CA MET A 109 1.76 9.03 10.20
C MET A 109 1.14 10.17 11.00
N ARG A 110 0.12 10.86 10.45
CA ARG A 110 -0.58 11.96 11.14
C ARG A 110 -1.46 11.47 12.30
N SER A 111 -2.02 10.28 12.18
CA SER A 111 -2.90 9.68 13.20
C SER A 111 -2.15 9.04 14.36
N ASN A 112 -0.81 9.04 14.35
CA ASN A 112 0.01 8.52 15.44
C ASN A 112 0.41 9.68 16.38
N PRO A 113 -0.34 9.98 17.46
CA PRO A 113 0.13 10.94 18.43
C PRO A 113 1.42 10.36 19.04
N ALA A 114 2.54 11.06 18.88
CA ALA A 114 3.72 10.79 19.68
C ALA A 114 3.26 10.66 21.14
N ALA A 115 3.50 9.49 21.74
CA ALA A 115 3.12 9.22 23.12
C ALA A 115 3.61 10.41 23.97
N ALA A 116 2.69 11.23 24.44
CA ALA A 116 3.02 12.27 25.40
C ALA A 116 3.72 11.55 26.56
N PRO A 117 4.91 11.99 27.00
CA PRO A 117 5.52 11.39 28.16
C PRO A 117 4.58 11.68 29.33
N VAL A 118 3.84 10.67 29.77
CA VAL A 118 3.02 10.71 30.98
C VAL A 118 4.00 10.94 32.12
N GLY A 119 4.15 12.20 32.53
CA GLY A 119 5.03 12.63 33.62
C GLY A 119 4.65 11.92 34.92
N TRP A 120 5.59 11.14 35.44
CA TRP A 120 5.48 10.29 36.63
C TRP A 120 6.04 11.00 37.88
N TYR A 121 6.02 12.34 37.90
CA TYR A 121 6.45 13.14 39.05
C TYR A 121 5.28 13.91 39.66
N ALA A 122 4.58 13.27 40.59
CA ALA A 122 3.73 13.87 41.63
C ALA A 122 3.18 12.70 42.47
N ARG A 123 3.44 12.48 43.77
CA ARG A 123 3.89 13.31 44.89
C ARG A 123 4.55 12.39 45.93
N LEU A 124 5.79 12.67 46.32
CA LEU A 124 6.35 12.24 47.60
C LEU A 124 6.49 13.47 48.48
N THR A 125 5.45 13.83 49.22
CA THR A 125 5.56 14.67 50.42
C THR A 125 4.31 14.53 51.29
N GLY A 126 4.46 13.86 52.42
CA GLY A 126 3.58 13.96 53.58
C GLY A 126 3.55 12.63 54.35
N TRP A 127 3.95 12.50 55.61
CA TRP A 127 4.05 13.47 56.71
C TRP A 127 5.03 12.91 57.75
N LEU A 128 5.84 13.79 58.35
CA LEU A 128 6.54 13.59 59.63
C LEU A 128 5.78 14.39 60.69
N SER A 129 5.29 13.72 61.74
CA SER A 129 5.04 14.19 63.14
C SER A 129 4.03 13.22 63.79
N GLY A 130 4.42 12.38 64.74
CA GLY A 130 4.46 12.65 66.20
C GLY A 130 3.24 11.97 66.85
N TYR A 131 3.23 11.25 67.97
CA TYR A 131 3.97 11.30 69.22
C TYR A 131 3.90 9.92 69.91
N HIS A 132 4.97 9.55 70.63
CA HIS A 132 4.95 8.54 71.69
C HIS A 132 4.20 9.08 72.92
N GLY A 133 3.40 8.22 73.56
CA GLY A 133 3.01 8.35 74.97
C GLY A 133 4.03 7.74 75.90
#